data_AF-A0A1E9BWS8-F1
#
_entry.id   AF-A0A1E9BWS8-F1
#
_cell.length_a   1.000
_cell.length_b   1.000
_cell.length_c   1.000
_cell.angle_alpha   90.00
_cell.angle_beta   90.00
_cell.angle_gamma   90.00
#
_symmetry.space_group_name_H-M   'P 1'
#
loop_
_entity.id
_entity.type
_entity.pdbx_description
1 polymer ?
#
loop_
_entity_poly.entity_id
_entity_poly.type
_entity_poly.pdbx_seq_one_letter_code
_entity_poly.pdbx_strand_id
1 'polypeptide(L)' 'MAKRIKTITGDWVDSISKLSINEPARVLDSNYDRVMSSARYRLRRKGIEIETVGDKYFIGKTRFFNIKRIS' A
#
# COMPACT_ATOMS: atom_id res chain seq x y z
N MET A 1 -6.05 5.57 20.77
CA MET A 1 -5.32 6.50 19.86
C MET A 1 -5.47 5.98 18.44
N ALA A 2 -6.28 6.61 17.57
CA ALA A 2 -6.45 6.13 16.20
C ALA A 2 -5.15 6.34 15.40
N LYS A 3 -4.43 5.27 15.05
CA LYS A 3 -3.26 5.35 14.16
C LYS A 3 -3.72 5.94 12.83
N ARG A 4 -3.19 7.11 12.46
CA ARG A 4 -3.44 7.71 11.14
C ARG A 4 -2.83 6.79 10.08
N ILE A 5 -3.67 6.25 9.21
CA ILE A 5 -3.23 5.44 8.07
C ILE A 5 -2.49 6.37 7.10
N LYS A 6 -1.21 6.08 6.84
CA LYS A 6 -0.37 6.86 5.92
C LYS A 6 -0.90 6.68 4.50
N THR A 7 -1.08 7.78 3.77
CA THR A 7 -1.47 7.72 2.35
C THR A 7 -0.22 7.83 1.47
N ILE A 8 0.00 6.84 0.60
CA ILE A 8 1.12 6.77 -0.34
C ILE A 8 0.61 7.17 -1.72
N THR A 9 1.12 8.29 -2.23
CA THR A 9 0.73 8.85 -3.53
C THR A 9 1.82 8.72 -4.60
N GLY A 10 3.07 8.41 -4.21
CA GLY A 10 4.23 8.28 -5.09
C GLY A 10 5.35 7.46 -4.45
N ASP A 11 6.39 7.11 -5.22
CA ASP A 11 7.53 6.28 -4.81
C ASP A 11 7.15 5.06 -3.97
N TRP A 12 6.19 4.29 -4.49
CA TRP A 12 5.57 3.15 -3.83
C TRP A 12 6.59 2.15 -3.28
N VAL A 13 7.63 1.82 -4.04
CA VAL A 13 8.65 0.84 -3.60
C VAL A 13 9.38 1.34 -2.36
N ASP A 14 9.85 2.59 -2.35
CA ASP A 14 10.58 3.14 -1.21
C ASP A 14 9.65 3.34 -0.01
N SER A 15 8.49 3.95 -0.24
CA SER A 15 7.48 4.20 0.79
C SER A 15 6.99 2.92 1.48
N ILE A 16 6.73 1.87 0.70
CA ILE A 16 6.27 0.58 1.21
C ILE A 16 7.41 -0.16 1.92
N SER A 17 8.65 -0.06 1.43
CA SER A 17 9.79 -0.72 2.06
C SER A 17 10.08 -0.23 3.48
N LYS A 18 9.67 1.00 3.78
CA LYS A 18 9.79 1.65 5.10
C LYS A 18 8.61 1.35 6.04
N LEU A 19 7.58 0.63 5.58
CA LEU A 19 6.48 0.20 6.45
C LEU A 19 6.96 -0.88 7.41
N SER A 20 6.48 -0.78 8.64
CA SER A 20 6.62 -1.85 9.62
C SER A 20 5.75 -3.05 9.21
N ILE A 21 6.08 -4.24 9.70
CA ILE A 21 5.25 -5.43 9.49
C ILE A 21 3.85 -5.16 10.06
N ASN A 22 2.82 -5.55 9.31
CA ASN A 22 1.40 -5.31 9.58
C ASN A 22 0.98 -3.83 9.65
N GLU A 23 1.83 -2.89 9.25
CA GLU A 23 1.47 -1.48 9.19
C GLU A 23 0.65 -1.19 7.92
N PRO A 24 -0.61 -0.73 8.05
CA PRO A 24 -1.44 -0.43 6.90
C PRO A 24 -1.07 0.93 6.29
N ALA A 25 -1.01 0.96 4.97
CA ALA A 25 -0.89 2.18 4.17
C ALA A 25 -2.03 2.24 3.15
N ARG A 26 -2.50 3.45 2.91
CA ARG A 26 -3.56 3.77 1.94
C ARG A 26 -2.95 4.13 0.60
N VAL A 27 -3.54 3.62 -0.47
CA VAL A 27 -3.14 3.92 -1.86
C VAL A 27 -4.38 4.25 -2.68
N LEU A 28 -4.24 5.18 -3.63
CA LEU A 28 -5.27 5.49 -4.63
C LEU A 28 -5.59 4.27 -5.49
N ASP A 29 -6.87 3.97 -5.68
CA ASP A 29 -7.32 2.84 -6.50
C ASP A 29 -6.85 2.91 -7.95
N SER A 30 -6.70 4.13 -8.49
CA SER A 30 -6.13 4.35 -9.82
C SER A 30 -4.70 3.81 -9.99
N ASN A 31 -3.98 3.58 -8.89
CA ASN A 31 -2.63 3.02 -8.87
C ASN A 31 -2.61 1.52 -8.53
N TYR A 32 -3.76 0.87 -8.39
CA TYR A 32 -3.85 -0.53 -7.96
C TYR A 32 -2.97 -1.45 -8.81
N ASP A 33 -3.12 -1.43 -10.14
CA ASP A 33 -2.35 -2.31 -11.02
C ASP A 33 -0.85 -2.02 -10.96
N ARG A 34 -0.46 -0.74 -10.87
CA ARG A 34 0.95 -0.35 -10.76
C ARG A 34 1.58 -0.84 -9.45
N VAL A 35 0.84 -0.77 -8.34
CA VAL A 35 1.32 -1.21 -7.03
C VAL A 35 1.35 -2.72 -6.93
N MET A 36 0.26 -3.38 -7.33
CA MET A 36 0.10 -4.83 -7.20
C MET A 36 0.89 -5.62 -8.25
N SER A 37 1.33 -4.98 -9.33
CA SER A 37 2.24 -5.55 -10.32
C SER A 37 3.68 -5.05 -10.13
N SER A 38 4.00 -3.85 -10.62
CA SER A 38 5.39 -3.37 -10.72
C SER A 38 6.05 -3.11 -9.37
N ALA A 39 5.35 -2.44 -8.44
CA ALA A 39 5.92 -2.14 -7.13
C ALA A 39 6.08 -3.42 -6.30
N ARG A 40 5.05 -4.28 -6.24
CA ARG A 40 5.08 -5.58 -5.57
C ARG A 40 6.22 -6.45 -6.08
N TYR A 41 6.42 -6.53 -7.40
CA TYR A 41 7.53 -7.28 -7.97
C TYR A 41 8.90 -6.77 -7.50
N ARG A 42 9.10 -5.44 -7.52
CA ARG A 42 10.35 -4.82 -7.06
C ARG A 42 10.57 -5.01 -5.56
N LEU A 43 9.50 -4.95 -4.76
CA LEU A 43 9.53 -5.20 -3.31
C LEU A 43 9.90 -6.65 -3.00
N ARG A 44 9.33 -7.61 -3.74
CA ARG A 44 9.62 -9.04 -3.57
C ARG A 44 11.10 -9.35 -3.82
N ARG A 45 11.75 -8.68 -4.78
CA ARG A 45 13.22 -8.78 -4.98
C ARG A 45 14.05 -8.26 -3.80
N LYS A 46 13.48 -7.42 -2.94
CA LYS A 46 14.10 -6.95 -1.69
C LYS A 46 13.71 -7.80 -0.47
N GLY A 47 13.00 -8.92 -0.66
CA GLY A 47 12.47 -9.74 0.41
C GLY A 47 11.27 -9.12 1.14
N ILE A 48 10.58 -8.16 0.52
CA ILE A 48 9.42 -7.49 1.10
C ILE A 48 8.16 -7.95 0.41
N GLU A 49 7.20 -8.45 1.17
CA GLU A 49 5.90 -8.87 0.66
C GLU A 49 4.77 -7.98 1.19
N ILE A 50 3.78 -7.73 0.34
CA ILE A 50 2.62 -6.90 0.66
C ILE A 50 1.31 -7.56 0.25
N GLU A 51 0.28 -7.32 1.04
CA GLU A 51 -1.09 -7.74 0.76
C GLU A 51 -2.06 -6.57 0.86
N THR A 52 -3.19 -6.69 0.16
CA THR A 52 -4.33 -5.79 0.29
C THR A 52 -5.08 -6.09 1.58
N VAL A 53 -5.54 -5.04 2.27
CA VAL A 53 -6.28 -5.17 3.52
C VAL A 53 -7.70 -4.68 3.32
N GLY A 54 -8.65 -5.61 3.42
CA GLY A 54 -10.07 -5.33 3.27
C GLY A 54 -10.46 -4.83 1.88
N ASP A 55 -11.67 -4.27 1.80
CA ASP A 55 -12.25 -3.80 0.56
C ASP A 55 -11.79 -2.38 0.19
N LYS A 56 -11.92 -2.07 -1.11
CA LYS A 56 -11.76 -0.72 -1.63
C LYS A 56 -12.84 0.18 -1.04
N TYR A 57 -12.47 1.39 -0.64
CA TYR A 57 -13.40 2.34 -0.01
C TYR A 57 -13.23 3.74 -0.59
N PHE A 58 -14.22 4.59 -0.35
CA PHE A 58 -14.22 5.97 -0.82
C PHE A 58 -13.89 6.94 0.31
N ILE A 59 -13.13 7.99 -0.02
CA ILE A 59 -13.00 9.20 0.79
C ILE A 59 -13.42 10.36 -0.11
N GLY A 60 -14.58 10.95 0.17
CA GLY A 60 -15.21 11.90 -0.74
C GLY A 60 -15.53 11.24 -2.09
N LYS A 61 -15.01 11.81 -3.17
CA LYS A 61 -15.18 11.29 -4.55
C LYS A 61 -14.07 10.34 -5.00
N THR A 62 -13.07 10.09 -4.14
CA THR A 62 -11.85 9.37 -4.52
C THR A 62 -11.84 7.98 -3.91
N ARG A 63 -11.52 6.97 -4.73
CA ARG A 63 -11.44 5.58 -4.31
C ARG A 63 -10.03 5.21 -3.87
N PHE A 64 -9.93 4.47 -2.78
CA PHE A 64 -8.70 4.02 -2.17
C PHE A 64 -8.78 2.53 -1.84
N PHE A 65 -7.60 1.94 -1.65
CA PHE A 65 -7.42 0.63 -1.04
C PHE A 65 -6.29 0.69 -0.03
N ASN A 66 -6.30 -0.24 0.93
CA ASN A 66 -5.21 -0.37 1.88
C ASN A 66 -4.32 -1.54 1.49
N ILE A 67 -3.04 -1.39 1.77
CA ILE A 67 -2.04 -2.45 1.73
C ILE A 67 -1.36 -2.53 3.09
N LYS A 68 -0.77 -3.67 3.43
CA LYS A 68 0.17 -3.78 4.54
C LYS A 68 1.34 -4.65 4.13
N ARG A 69 2.46 -4.48 4.84
CA ARG A 69 3.61 -5.37 4.74
C ARG A 69 3.38 -6.64 5.55
N ILE A 70 3.73 -7.78 4.98
CA ILE A 70 3.64 -9.10 5.64
C ILE A 70 5.01 -9.72 5.93
N SER A 71 6.04 -9.42 5.14
CA SER A 71 7.45 -9.77 5.42
C SER A 71 8.39 -8.68 4.94
#